data_AF-A0A9P5ZNL6-F1
#
_entry.id   AF-A0A9P5ZNL6-F1
#
_cell.length_a   1.000
_cell.length_b   1.000
_cell.length_c   1.000
_cell.angle_alpha   90.00
_cell.angle_beta   90.00
_cell.angle_gamma   90.00
#
_symmetry.space_group_name_H-M   'P 1'
#
loop_
_entity.id
_entity.type
_entity.pdbx_description
1 polymer ?
#
loop_
_entity_poly.entity_id
_entity_poly.type
_entity_poly.pdbx_seq_one_letter_code
_entity_poly.pdbx_strand_id
1 'polypeptide(L)'
;LLTWKATYHQKYLDATLLLEGRGRHDFKGCTYCESPDPLYRCIDCHGHWLYCAECIVERHRSEPLHLLERWTDDDYFEKCTLWALGLRIQLGHPRTVACPLVKRGHVDFVVIHVNGIHLVDVDFCGCPGSLDNFEQLLDVGWWPSSPLEPQTATTFPLLRLFHNLNLQGCIPPTDFYRALEQLHNAEGLVRLPDRLQQFMLTVREWRHIRMAKRAGRGNDPGGLNTTAQGELAIPCRSCPHPHINLPQGWEDAPSNTQ
;
A
#
# COMPACT_ATOMS: atom_id res chain seq x y z
N LEU A 1 -30.46 12.11 -7.34
CA LEU A 1 -29.77 13.23 -8.02
C LEU A 1 -30.58 14.53 -8.03
N LEU A 2 -31.89 14.51 -8.38
CA LEU A 2 -32.72 15.72 -8.46
C LEU A 2 -32.76 16.53 -7.15
N THR A 3 -32.98 15.89 -6.00
CA THR A 3 -32.99 16.55 -4.68
C THR A 3 -31.64 17.17 -4.33
N TRP A 4 -30.55 16.46 -4.61
CA TRP A 4 -29.19 16.97 -4.36
C TRP A 4 -28.92 18.22 -5.21
N LYS A 5 -29.23 18.15 -6.51
CA LYS A 5 -29.03 19.29 -7.42
C LYS A 5 -29.96 20.46 -7.11
N ALA A 6 -31.20 20.23 -6.69
CA ALA A 6 -32.14 21.31 -6.43
C ALA A 6 -31.89 22.03 -5.10
N THR A 7 -31.41 21.32 -4.06
CA THR A 7 -31.45 21.83 -2.68
C THR A 7 -30.09 21.85 -1.98
N TYR A 8 -29.16 20.96 -2.35
CA TYR A 8 -27.99 20.67 -1.52
C TYR A 8 -26.63 20.89 -2.18
N HIS A 9 -26.51 20.92 -3.51
CA HIS A 9 -25.18 20.94 -4.17
C HIS A 9 -24.31 22.12 -3.72
N GLN A 10 -24.90 23.31 -3.48
CA GLN A 10 -24.14 24.47 -3.04
C GLN A 10 -23.56 24.25 -1.64
N LYS A 11 -24.38 23.71 -0.72
CA LYS A 11 -23.93 23.36 0.64
C LYS A 11 -22.82 22.32 0.63
N TYR A 12 -22.84 21.40 -0.34
CA TYR A 12 -21.76 20.42 -0.52
C TYR A 12 -20.48 21.11 -0.99
N LEU A 13 -20.56 21.99 -2.00
CA LEU A 13 -19.42 22.77 -2.48
C LEU A 13 -18.82 23.63 -1.36
N ASP A 14 -19.65 24.38 -0.63
CA ASP A 14 -19.20 25.22 0.49
C ASP A 14 -18.52 24.37 1.58
N ALA A 15 -19.08 23.19 1.88
CA ALA A 15 -18.51 22.28 2.87
C ALA A 15 -17.17 21.66 2.40
N THR A 16 -17.01 21.38 1.10
CA THR A 16 -15.75 20.84 0.56
C THR A 16 -14.68 21.92 0.43
N LEU A 17 -15.04 23.16 0.07
CA LEU A 17 -14.09 24.28 0.06
C LEU A 17 -13.52 24.58 1.46
N LEU A 18 -14.32 24.38 2.51
CA LEU A 18 -13.81 24.46 3.89
C LEU A 18 -12.73 23.41 4.20
N LEU A 19 -12.72 22.27 3.50
CA LEU A 19 -11.66 21.27 3.62
C LEU A 19 -10.38 21.71 2.89
N GLU A 20 -10.45 22.65 1.95
CA GLU A 20 -9.27 23.24 1.31
C GLU A 20 -8.61 24.31 2.21
N GLY A 21 -9.36 24.89 3.15
CA GLY A 21 -8.86 25.78 4.19
C GLY A 21 -8.62 25.07 5.53
N ARG A 22 -8.37 25.85 6.59
CA ARG A 22 -8.18 25.35 7.98
C ARG A 22 -9.47 24.81 8.63
N GLY A 23 -10.50 24.48 7.87
CA GLY A 23 -11.76 23.93 8.36
C GLY A 23 -12.67 24.96 9.04
N ARG A 24 -13.73 24.46 9.68
CA ARG A 24 -14.71 25.28 10.43
C ARG A 24 -14.23 25.69 11.82
N HIS A 25 -13.17 25.05 12.31
CA HIS A 25 -12.67 25.27 13.65
C HIS A 25 -11.60 26.36 13.60
N ASP A 26 -11.75 27.36 14.47
CA ASP A 26 -10.70 28.34 14.72
C ASP A 26 -9.58 27.66 15.52
N PHE A 27 -8.70 26.94 14.82
CA PHE A 27 -7.58 26.22 15.43
C PHE A 27 -6.56 27.20 15.99
N LYS A 28 -6.72 27.52 17.28
CA LYS A 28 -5.78 28.37 18.03
C LYS A 28 -4.52 27.65 18.51
N GLY A 29 -4.48 26.33 18.36
CA GLY A 29 -3.33 25.53 18.73
C GLY A 29 -3.42 24.09 18.22
N CYS A 30 -2.34 23.35 18.43
CA CYS A 30 -2.21 21.93 18.12
C CYS A 30 -3.32 21.15 18.80
N THR A 31 -4.00 20.28 18.04
CA THR A 31 -5.12 19.46 18.54
C THR A 31 -4.72 18.57 19.73
N TYR A 32 -3.43 18.25 19.88
CA TYR A 32 -2.94 17.37 20.96
C TYR A 32 -2.29 18.12 22.13
N CYS A 33 -1.39 19.07 21.84
CA CYS A 33 -0.56 19.72 22.87
C CYS A 33 -0.81 21.23 23.02
N GLU A 34 -1.79 21.78 22.30
CA GLU A 34 -2.16 23.20 22.33
C GLU A 34 -1.05 24.18 21.90
N SER A 35 0.08 23.68 21.36
CA SER A 35 1.13 24.51 20.75
C SER A 35 0.54 25.51 19.75
N PRO A 36 1.00 26.77 19.74
CA PRO A 36 0.42 27.83 18.91
C PRO A 36 0.65 27.63 17.39
N ASP A 37 1.41 26.61 16.99
CA ASP A 37 1.79 26.35 15.59
C ASP A 37 1.13 25.08 15.00
N PRO A 38 -0.21 25.00 14.89
CA PRO A 38 -0.91 23.87 14.28
C PRO A 38 -0.88 23.98 12.74
N LEU A 39 0.30 23.76 12.16
CA LEU A 39 0.52 23.96 10.72
C LEU A 39 0.26 22.70 9.88
N TYR A 40 0.23 21.51 10.49
CA TYR A 40 0.22 20.25 9.74
C TYR A 40 -1.09 19.50 9.91
N ARG A 41 -1.57 18.90 8.82
CA ARG A 41 -2.68 17.94 8.85
C ARG A 41 -2.37 16.70 8.03
N CYS A 42 -3.09 15.63 8.32
CA CYS A 42 -3.09 14.42 7.52
C CYS A 42 -4.40 14.32 6.75
N ILE A 43 -4.33 14.03 5.45
CA ILE A 43 -5.50 13.90 4.57
C ILE A 43 -6.09 12.48 4.54
N ASP A 44 -5.30 11.47 4.94
CA ASP A 44 -5.80 10.09 5.09
C ASP A 44 -6.48 9.85 6.46
N CYS A 45 -6.17 10.68 7.47
CA CYS A 45 -6.78 10.56 8.79
C CYS A 45 -8.15 11.23 8.86
N HIS A 46 -9.06 10.62 9.60
CA HIS A 46 -10.38 11.20 9.85
C HIS A 46 -10.29 12.60 10.50
N GLY A 47 -10.97 13.57 9.89
CA GLY A 47 -11.26 14.90 10.44
C GLY A 47 -10.26 16.00 10.10
N HIS A 48 -9.11 15.67 9.47
CA HIS A 48 -8.16 16.65 8.94
C HIS A 48 -7.71 17.71 9.97
N TRP A 49 -7.65 17.30 11.24
CA TRP A 49 -7.28 18.17 12.36
C TRP A 49 -5.84 18.68 12.23
N LEU A 50 -5.59 19.90 12.73
CA LEU A 50 -4.27 20.52 12.68
C LEU A 50 -3.42 20.20 13.92
N TYR A 51 -2.14 19.95 13.68
CA TYR A 51 -1.14 19.55 14.66
C TYR A 51 0.16 20.34 14.44
N CYS A 52 0.97 20.44 15.49
CA CYS A 52 2.38 20.84 15.32
C CYS A 52 3.19 19.68 14.71
N ALA A 53 4.41 19.98 14.23
CA ALA A 53 5.29 19.01 13.57
C ALA A 53 5.58 17.77 14.44
N GLU A 54 5.86 17.96 15.73
CA GLU A 54 6.17 16.86 16.65
C GLU A 54 4.98 15.92 16.86
N CYS A 55 3.80 16.50 17.13
CA CYS A 55 2.59 15.71 17.38
C CYS A 55 2.14 14.95 16.14
N ILE A 56 2.27 15.54 14.95
CA ILE A 56 1.88 14.84 13.73
C ILE A 56 2.82 13.68 13.41
N VAL A 57 4.14 13.86 13.59
CA VAL A 57 5.12 12.78 13.41
C VAL A 57 4.89 11.66 14.41
N GLU A 58 4.69 11.98 15.69
CA GLU A 58 4.46 10.99 16.73
C GLU A 58 3.19 10.17 16.47
N ARG A 59 2.09 10.84 16.11
CA ARG A 59 0.83 10.20 15.77
C ARG A 59 0.94 9.24 14.58
N HIS A 60 1.77 9.58 13.59
CA HIS A 60 1.90 8.82 12.35
C HIS A 60 3.06 7.82 12.35
N ARG A 61 3.73 7.60 13.49
CA ARG A 61 4.67 6.47 13.59
C ARG A 61 4.01 5.18 13.15
N SER A 62 2.76 4.96 13.54
CA SER A 62 1.98 3.76 13.22
C SER A 62 1.52 3.67 11.77
N GLU A 63 1.30 4.81 11.13
CA GLU A 63 0.81 4.92 9.75
C GLU A 63 1.74 5.82 8.92
N PRO A 64 2.98 5.37 8.66
CA PRO A 64 4.05 6.24 8.16
C PRO A 64 3.90 6.59 6.66
N LEU A 65 2.90 6.01 6.00
CA LEU A 65 2.62 6.19 4.56
C LEU A 65 1.40 7.08 4.33
N HIS A 66 0.88 7.74 5.36
CA HIS A 66 -0.16 8.73 5.21
C HIS A 66 0.36 10.01 4.55
N LEU A 67 -0.49 10.62 3.73
CA LEU A 67 -0.22 11.89 3.07
C LEU A 67 -0.50 13.06 4.02
N LEU A 68 0.44 14.00 4.06
CA LEU A 68 0.35 15.20 4.88
C LEU A 68 0.28 16.46 4.03
N GLU A 69 -0.24 17.50 4.65
CA GLU A 69 -0.22 18.86 4.12
C GLU A 69 0.22 19.84 5.21
N ARG A 70 0.93 20.89 4.78
CA ARG A 70 1.37 22.01 5.63
C ARG A 70 0.65 23.28 5.20
N TRP A 71 0.14 24.02 6.17
CA TRP A 71 -0.42 25.36 5.96
C TRP A 71 0.72 26.36 5.71
N THR A 72 0.64 27.10 4.61
CA THR A 72 1.62 28.11 4.21
C THR A 72 1.22 29.51 4.70
N ASP A 73 2.17 30.45 4.63
CA ASP A 73 1.91 31.86 4.96
C ASP A 73 1.03 32.56 3.92
N ASP A 74 0.90 31.96 2.73
CA ASP A 74 0.06 32.42 1.61
C ASP A 74 -1.37 31.83 1.67
N ASP A 75 -1.80 31.33 2.84
CA ASP A 75 -3.14 30.81 3.14
C ASP A 75 -3.60 29.62 2.26
N TYR A 76 -2.69 28.69 1.96
CA TYR A 76 -3.03 27.44 1.28
C TYR A 76 -2.30 26.23 1.89
N PHE A 77 -2.78 25.03 1.58
CA PHE A 77 -2.08 23.79 1.92
C PHE A 77 -1.14 23.35 0.82
N GLU A 78 0.12 23.12 1.19
CA GLU A 78 1.08 22.43 0.33
C GLU A 78 1.27 20.99 0.79
N LYS A 79 1.50 20.08 -0.15
CA LYS A 79 1.84 18.68 0.17
C LYS A 79 3.16 18.63 0.94
N CYS A 80 3.20 17.80 1.97
CA CYS A 80 4.43 17.47 2.67
C CYS A 80 4.45 15.97 3.01
N THR A 81 5.60 15.46 3.40
CA THR A 81 5.76 14.05 3.76
C THR A 81 6.26 13.91 5.18
N LEU A 82 5.92 12.80 5.82
CA LEU A 82 6.48 12.46 7.13
C LEU A 82 8.01 12.34 7.09
N TRP A 83 8.55 11.87 5.96
CA TRP A 83 9.98 11.87 5.68
C TRP A 83 10.60 13.27 5.75
N ALA A 84 9.99 14.27 5.12
CA ALA A 84 10.46 15.66 5.18
C ALA A 84 10.39 16.25 6.60
N LEU A 85 9.53 15.72 7.46
CA LEU A 85 9.46 16.05 8.89
C LEU A 85 10.39 15.21 9.78
N GLY A 86 11.23 14.36 9.17
CA GLY A 86 12.24 13.57 9.88
C GLY A 86 11.76 12.23 10.42
N LEU A 87 10.57 11.74 10.02
CA LEU A 87 10.12 10.41 10.42
C LEU A 87 11.02 9.33 9.79
N ARG A 88 11.55 8.46 10.66
CA ARG A 88 12.28 7.25 10.26
C ARG A 88 11.53 6.01 10.73
N ILE A 89 11.45 5.01 9.86
CA ILE A 89 10.64 3.80 10.06
C ILE A 89 11.52 2.68 10.55
N GLN A 90 11.45 2.41 11.85
CA GLN A 90 12.20 1.33 12.48
C GLN A 90 11.53 -0.03 12.25
N LEU A 91 12.31 -1.02 11.83
CA LEU A 91 11.89 -2.40 11.63
C LEU A 91 12.55 -3.34 12.66
N GLY A 92 12.00 -4.55 12.80
CA GLY A 92 12.58 -5.62 13.63
C GLY A 92 12.41 -5.47 15.15
N HIS A 93 11.75 -4.40 15.64
CA HIS A 93 11.44 -4.22 17.05
C HIS A 93 10.02 -3.65 17.26
N PRO A 94 9.38 -3.91 18.41
CA PRO A 94 8.20 -3.17 18.83
C PRO A 94 8.48 -1.67 18.86
N ARG A 95 7.48 -0.86 18.52
CA ARG A 95 7.60 0.62 18.40
C ARG A 95 8.08 1.30 19.68
N THR A 96 7.81 0.70 20.83
CA THR A 96 8.19 1.22 22.15
C THR A 96 9.66 1.01 22.48
N VAL A 97 10.39 0.23 21.67
CA VAL A 97 11.79 -0.13 21.91
C VAL A 97 12.65 0.41 20.77
N ALA A 98 13.56 1.32 21.07
CA ALA A 98 14.56 1.76 20.11
C ALA A 98 15.58 0.65 19.85
N CYS A 99 15.91 0.43 18.58
CA CYS A 99 16.94 -0.53 18.20
C CYS A 99 18.33 0.00 18.63
N PRO A 100 19.11 -0.75 19.42
CA PRO A 100 20.45 -0.31 19.81
C PRO A 100 21.47 -0.42 18.67
N LEU A 101 21.19 -1.22 17.64
CA LEU A 101 22.09 -1.47 16.52
C LEU A 101 21.33 -1.33 15.19
N VAL A 102 21.15 -0.08 14.74
CA VAL A 102 20.43 0.25 13.52
C VAL A 102 21.31 0.07 12.29
N LYS A 103 20.78 -0.63 11.28
CA LYS A 103 21.30 -0.64 9.90
C LYS A 103 20.42 0.25 9.03
N ARG A 104 20.99 1.36 8.53
CA ARG A 104 20.26 2.28 7.66
C ARG A 104 19.88 1.59 6.34
N GLY A 105 18.66 1.81 5.89
CA GLY A 105 18.22 1.46 4.55
C GLY A 105 18.85 2.37 3.49
N HIS A 106 18.54 2.08 2.22
CA HIS A 106 18.97 2.93 1.11
C HIS A 106 18.40 4.36 1.26
N VAL A 107 19.17 5.39 0.88
CA VAL A 107 18.77 6.80 1.05
C VAL A 107 17.50 7.17 0.27
N ASP A 108 17.34 6.61 -0.93
CA ASP A 108 16.14 6.78 -1.77
C ASP A 108 15.19 5.58 -1.66
N PHE A 109 14.89 5.12 -0.45
CA PHE A 109 14.00 3.97 -0.27
C PHE A 109 12.56 4.36 -0.65
N VAL A 110 11.92 3.54 -1.49
CA VAL A 110 10.58 3.79 -2.02
C VAL A 110 9.59 2.77 -1.49
N VAL A 111 8.44 3.22 -1.00
CA VAL A 111 7.32 2.35 -0.66
C VAL A 111 6.12 2.67 -1.56
N ILE A 112 5.65 1.66 -2.28
CA ILE A 112 4.48 1.75 -3.16
C ILE A 112 3.24 1.34 -2.34
N HIS A 113 2.33 2.29 -2.13
CA HIS A 113 1.16 2.16 -1.27
C HIS A 113 -0.15 2.52 -2.00
N VAL A 114 -1.30 2.28 -1.36
CA VAL A 114 -2.63 2.46 -1.97
C VAL A 114 -2.97 3.92 -2.27
N ASN A 115 -2.34 4.86 -1.57
CA ASN A 115 -2.51 6.30 -1.75
C ASN A 115 -1.36 6.94 -2.54
N GLY A 116 -0.39 6.17 -3.05
CA GLY A 116 0.70 6.72 -3.83
C GLY A 116 2.06 6.05 -3.63
N ILE A 117 3.11 6.75 -4.08
CA ILE A 117 4.50 6.30 -4.03
C ILE A 117 5.25 7.21 -3.06
N HIS A 118 5.85 6.61 -2.03
CA HIS A 118 6.43 7.34 -0.91
C HIS A 118 7.94 7.18 -0.89
N LEU A 119 8.66 8.30 -0.79
CA LEU A 119 10.05 8.30 -0.34
C LEU A 119 10.07 8.27 1.18
N VAL A 120 10.81 7.33 1.75
CA VAL A 120 10.86 7.11 3.19
C VAL A 120 12.28 6.78 3.65
N ASP A 121 12.53 7.03 4.93
CA ASP A 121 13.72 6.56 5.62
C ASP A 121 13.40 5.29 6.40
N VAL A 122 14.10 4.20 6.09
CA VAL A 122 13.95 2.90 6.77
C VAL A 122 15.18 2.60 7.62
N ASP A 123 14.94 2.12 8.83
CA ASP A 123 15.95 1.70 9.79
C ASP A 123 15.75 0.22 10.11
N PHE A 124 16.58 -0.64 9.52
CA PHE A 124 16.58 -2.08 9.79
C PHE A 124 17.22 -2.37 11.15
N CYS A 125 16.74 -3.42 11.81
CA CYS A 125 17.39 -3.98 12.97
C CYS A 125 18.65 -4.75 12.53
N GLY A 126 19.78 -4.47 13.17
CA GLY A 126 21.04 -5.19 13.00
C GLY A 126 21.50 -5.92 14.26
N CYS A 127 20.63 -6.07 15.28
CA CYS A 127 20.95 -6.77 16.51
C CYS A 127 21.32 -8.25 16.27
N PRO A 128 22.14 -8.88 17.12
CA PRO A 128 22.39 -10.32 17.03
C PRO A 128 21.08 -11.13 17.03
N GLY A 129 20.89 -11.98 16.02
CA GLY A 129 19.67 -12.77 15.85
C GLY A 129 18.50 -12.03 15.18
N SER A 130 18.70 -10.81 14.67
CA SER A 130 17.72 -10.14 13.82
C SER A 130 17.50 -10.92 12.52
N LEU A 131 16.27 -10.86 11.99
CA LEU A 131 15.94 -11.38 10.67
C LEU A 131 16.68 -10.64 9.56
N ASP A 132 16.73 -11.24 8.37
CA ASP A 132 17.27 -10.56 7.19
C ASP A 132 16.42 -9.34 6.82
N ASN A 133 17.02 -8.36 6.15
CA ASN A 133 16.34 -7.10 5.78
C ASN A 133 15.02 -7.33 5.04
N PHE A 134 14.95 -8.34 4.15
CA PHE A 134 13.75 -8.64 3.38
C PHE A 134 12.64 -9.24 4.26
N GLU A 135 13.00 -10.07 5.24
CA GLU A 135 12.06 -10.66 6.20
C GLU A 135 11.49 -9.59 7.13
N GLN A 136 12.32 -8.66 7.60
CA GLN A 136 11.86 -7.53 8.42
C GLN A 136 10.81 -6.67 7.68
N LEU A 137 10.92 -6.54 6.35
CA LEU A 137 9.90 -5.87 5.52
C LEU A 137 8.63 -6.72 5.43
N LEU A 138 8.76 -8.03 5.22
CA LEU A 138 7.62 -8.95 5.16
C LEU A 138 6.83 -8.98 6.47
N ASP A 139 7.51 -8.90 7.62
CA ASP A 139 6.90 -8.85 8.96
C ASP A 139 5.99 -7.64 9.16
N VAL A 140 6.33 -6.50 8.56
CA VAL A 140 5.48 -5.29 8.58
C VAL A 140 4.50 -5.23 7.41
N GLY A 141 4.37 -6.31 6.63
CA GLY A 141 3.44 -6.41 5.51
C GLY A 141 3.89 -5.64 4.27
N TRP A 142 5.19 -5.47 4.08
CA TRP A 142 5.79 -4.82 2.91
C TRP A 142 6.57 -5.86 2.10
N TRP A 143 6.21 -6.00 0.82
CA TRP A 143 6.87 -6.95 -0.07
C TRP A 143 8.11 -6.32 -0.69
N PRO A 144 9.32 -6.81 -0.39
CA PRO A 144 10.55 -6.25 -0.95
C PRO A 144 10.66 -6.55 -2.45
N SER A 145 11.18 -5.60 -3.23
CA SER A 145 11.45 -5.82 -4.67
C SER A 145 12.76 -6.58 -4.94
N SER A 146 13.57 -6.82 -3.91
CA SER A 146 14.80 -7.59 -3.96
C SER A 146 15.07 -8.18 -2.57
N PRO A 147 15.47 -9.46 -2.46
CA PRO A 147 15.80 -10.08 -1.19
C PRO A 147 17.19 -9.68 -0.65
N LEU A 148 18.10 -9.19 -1.49
CA LEU A 148 19.49 -8.91 -1.12
C LEU A 148 19.64 -7.51 -0.52
N GLU A 149 19.30 -6.50 -1.31
CA GLU A 149 19.38 -5.09 -0.94
C GLU A 149 18.08 -4.41 -1.36
N PRO A 150 17.05 -4.44 -0.51
CA PRO A 150 15.79 -3.81 -0.83
C PRO A 150 15.96 -2.28 -0.87
N GLN A 151 15.64 -1.70 -2.03
CA GLN A 151 15.49 -0.24 -2.21
C GLN A 151 14.01 0.13 -2.44
N THR A 152 13.16 -0.84 -2.72
CA THR A 152 11.74 -0.62 -2.95
C THR A 152 10.93 -1.72 -2.29
N ALA A 153 9.79 -1.35 -1.72
CA ALA A 153 8.83 -2.31 -1.21
C ALA A 153 7.39 -1.95 -1.64
N THR A 154 6.58 -2.97 -1.88
CA THR A 154 5.17 -2.83 -2.23
C THR A 154 4.32 -3.32 -1.07
N THR A 155 3.43 -2.47 -0.55
CA THR A 155 2.62 -2.86 0.61
C THR A 155 1.61 -3.96 0.27
N PHE A 156 1.34 -4.87 1.21
CA PHE A 156 0.35 -5.94 1.02
C PHE A 156 -1.07 -5.42 0.71
N PRO A 157 -1.57 -4.32 1.33
CA PRO A 157 -2.81 -3.68 0.91
C PRO A 157 -2.84 -3.35 -0.58
N LEU A 158 -1.75 -2.78 -1.12
CA LEU A 158 -1.66 -2.44 -2.54
C LEU A 158 -1.66 -3.69 -3.43
N LEU A 159 -0.90 -4.72 -3.07
CA LEU A 159 -0.87 -5.99 -3.82
C LEU A 159 -2.26 -6.64 -3.87
N ARG A 160 -3.01 -6.61 -2.76
CA ARG A 160 -4.40 -7.10 -2.70
C ARG A 160 -5.34 -6.25 -3.55
N LEU A 161 -5.24 -4.92 -3.47
CA LEU A 161 -6.06 -4.00 -4.26
C LEU A 161 -5.82 -4.23 -5.76
N PHE A 162 -4.56 -4.20 -6.19
CA PHE A 162 -4.19 -4.41 -7.57
C PHE A 162 -4.61 -5.79 -8.08
N HIS A 163 -4.44 -6.85 -7.29
CA HIS A 163 -4.87 -8.19 -7.70
C HIS A 163 -6.36 -8.25 -8.04
N ASN A 164 -7.22 -7.62 -7.23
CA ASN A 164 -8.65 -7.58 -7.50
C ASN A 164 -8.98 -6.70 -8.72
N LEU A 165 -8.40 -5.50 -8.80
CA LEU A 165 -8.66 -4.58 -9.92
C LEU A 165 -8.14 -5.11 -11.26
N ASN A 166 -6.98 -5.77 -11.25
CA ASN A 166 -6.42 -6.40 -12.45
C ASN A 166 -7.27 -7.56 -12.94
N LEU A 167 -7.86 -8.36 -12.04
CA LEU A 167 -8.70 -9.50 -12.42
C LEU A 167 -10.15 -9.11 -12.76
N GLN A 168 -10.74 -8.17 -12.02
CA GLN A 168 -12.15 -7.78 -12.17
C GLN A 168 -12.33 -6.67 -13.19
N GLY A 169 -11.46 -5.66 -13.17
CA GLY A 169 -11.54 -4.50 -14.05
C GLY A 169 -10.65 -4.60 -15.28
N CYS A 170 -9.90 -5.71 -15.44
CA CYS A 170 -8.90 -5.88 -16.49
C CYS A 170 -7.89 -4.72 -16.57
N ILE A 171 -7.65 -4.02 -15.46
CA ILE A 171 -6.80 -2.83 -15.43
C ILE A 171 -5.34 -3.26 -15.69
N PRO A 172 -4.67 -2.71 -16.72
CA PRO A 172 -3.27 -2.99 -16.97
C PRO A 172 -2.38 -2.52 -15.81
N PRO A 173 -1.28 -3.21 -15.49
CA PRO A 173 -0.33 -2.77 -14.46
C PRO A 173 0.20 -1.36 -14.70
N THR A 174 0.41 -0.98 -15.97
CA THR A 174 0.91 0.34 -16.38
C THR A 174 -0.05 1.46 -15.99
N ASP A 175 -1.33 1.28 -16.25
CA ASP A 175 -2.35 2.30 -16.02
C ASP A 175 -2.64 2.44 -14.53
N PHE A 176 -2.65 1.30 -13.82
CA PHE A 176 -2.75 1.29 -12.38
C PHE A 176 -1.57 2.02 -11.72
N TYR A 177 -0.34 1.77 -12.18
CA TYR A 177 0.83 2.43 -11.63
C TYR A 177 0.81 3.95 -11.91
N ARG A 178 0.43 4.37 -13.12
CA ARG A 178 0.23 5.81 -13.43
C ARG A 178 -0.83 6.46 -12.55
N ALA A 179 -1.92 5.74 -12.22
CA ALA A 179 -2.91 6.24 -11.28
C ALA A 179 -2.31 6.46 -9.87
N LEU A 180 -1.41 5.58 -9.41
CA LEU A 180 -0.68 5.79 -8.14
C LEU A 180 0.25 7.02 -8.20
N GLU A 181 0.93 7.25 -9.32
CA GLU A 181 1.74 8.45 -9.53
C GLU A 181 0.88 9.72 -9.43
N GLN A 182 -0.32 9.71 -10.03
CA GLN A 182 -1.26 10.82 -9.97
C GLN A 182 -1.86 11.03 -8.58
N LEU A 183 -2.16 9.97 -7.83
CA LEU A 183 -2.65 10.10 -6.45
C LEU A 183 -1.65 10.82 -5.54
N HIS A 184 -0.35 10.58 -5.75
CA HIS A 184 0.69 11.26 -4.99
C HIS A 184 1.03 12.66 -5.54
N ASN A 185 1.22 12.76 -6.86
CA ASN A 185 1.82 13.90 -7.54
C ASN A 185 1.04 14.30 -8.82
N ALA A 186 -0.27 14.52 -8.67
CA ALA A 186 -1.14 14.96 -9.76
C ALA A 186 -0.61 16.21 -10.49
N GLU A 187 0.06 17.11 -9.78
CA GLU A 187 0.58 18.37 -10.30
C GLU A 187 1.88 18.19 -11.11
N GLY A 188 2.53 17.02 -11.02
CA GLY A 188 3.78 16.74 -11.72
C GLY A 188 5.00 17.50 -11.16
N LEU A 189 4.88 18.12 -9.98
CA LEU A 189 5.91 18.98 -9.39
C LEU A 189 7.04 18.18 -8.72
N VAL A 190 6.75 16.95 -8.30
CA VAL A 190 7.73 16.05 -7.67
C VAL A 190 8.24 15.03 -8.70
N ARG A 191 9.56 14.92 -8.86
CA ARG A 191 10.12 13.85 -9.69
C ARG A 191 10.20 12.56 -8.88
N LEU A 192 9.21 11.67 -9.07
CA LEU A 192 9.24 10.34 -8.47
C LEU A 192 10.15 9.40 -9.29
N PRO A 193 10.90 8.51 -8.62
CA PRO A 193 11.65 7.47 -9.32
C PRO A 193 10.68 6.45 -9.94
N ASP A 194 10.90 6.09 -11.21
CA ASP A 194 10.12 5.02 -11.85
C ASP A 194 10.46 3.68 -11.19
N ARG A 195 9.42 3.01 -10.69
CA ARG A 195 9.44 1.71 -10.03
C ARG A 195 8.41 0.75 -10.62
N LEU A 196 7.92 1.00 -11.84
CA LEU A 196 6.93 0.14 -12.50
C LEU A 196 7.45 -1.30 -12.66
N GLN A 197 8.73 -1.47 -13.01
CA GLN A 197 9.33 -2.80 -13.15
C GLN A 197 9.37 -3.56 -11.82
N GLN A 198 9.78 -2.87 -10.74
CA GLN A 198 9.81 -3.40 -9.39
C GLN A 198 8.39 -3.76 -8.91
N PHE A 199 7.41 -2.89 -9.18
CA PHE A 199 6.01 -3.18 -8.91
C PHE A 199 5.54 -4.46 -9.61
N MET A 200 5.78 -4.58 -10.92
CA MET A 200 5.40 -5.79 -11.68
C MET A 200 6.10 -7.05 -11.16
N LEU A 201 7.35 -6.96 -10.73
CA LEU A 201 8.08 -8.07 -10.12
C LEU A 201 7.41 -8.51 -8.82
N THR A 202 7.19 -7.57 -7.88
CA THR A 202 6.54 -7.88 -6.59
C THR A 202 5.14 -8.48 -6.76
N VAL A 203 4.38 -8.04 -7.78
CA VAL A 203 3.08 -8.62 -8.13
C VAL A 203 3.22 -10.10 -8.52
N ARG A 204 4.20 -10.45 -9.36
CA ARG A 204 4.42 -11.83 -9.82
C ARG A 204 4.81 -12.74 -8.66
N GLU A 205 5.78 -12.30 -7.86
CA GLU A 205 6.26 -13.03 -6.68
C GLU A 205 5.15 -13.24 -5.66
N TRP A 206 4.40 -12.18 -5.34
CA TRP A 206 3.29 -12.26 -4.40
C TRP A 206 2.18 -13.20 -4.89
N ARG A 207 1.84 -13.15 -6.18
CA ARG A 207 0.87 -14.08 -6.78
C ARG A 207 1.36 -15.53 -6.70
N HIS A 208 2.65 -15.78 -6.95
CA HIS A 208 3.24 -17.10 -6.83
C HIS A 208 3.11 -17.65 -5.41
N ILE A 209 3.54 -16.90 -4.39
CA ILE A 209 3.43 -17.31 -2.99
C ILE A 209 1.97 -17.47 -2.57
N ARG A 210 1.05 -16.65 -3.08
CA ARG A 210 -0.39 -16.79 -2.83
C ARG A 210 -0.96 -18.07 -3.45
N MET A 211 -0.52 -18.48 -4.64
CA MET A 211 -0.89 -19.77 -5.24
C MET A 211 -0.36 -20.94 -4.41
N ALA A 212 0.89 -20.88 -3.96
CA ALA A 212 1.49 -21.90 -3.11
C ALA A 212 0.77 -22.06 -1.76
N LYS A 213 0.44 -20.93 -1.11
CA LYS A 213 -0.37 -20.91 0.12
C LYS A 213 -1.73 -21.58 -0.10
N ARG A 214 -2.42 -21.27 -1.21
CA ARG A 214 -3.70 -21.89 -1.57
C ARG A 214 -3.59 -23.41 -1.77
N ALA A 215 -2.49 -23.88 -2.35
CA ALA A 215 -2.24 -25.30 -2.56
C ALA A 215 -1.68 -26.02 -1.31
N GLY A 216 -1.61 -25.34 -0.15
CA GLY A 216 -1.14 -25.96 1.10
C GLY A 216 0.36 -26.21 1.16
N ARG A 217 1.17 -25.64 0.25
CA ARG A 217 2.62 -25.92 0.17
C ARG A 217 3.44 -25.44 1.36
N GLY A 218 2.87 -24.58 2.20
CA GLY A 218 3.49 -24.23 3.49
C GLY A 218 3.52 -25.38 4.50
N ASN A 219 2.71 -26.42 4.29
CA ASN A 219 2.62 -27.60 5.17
C ASN A 219 3.24 -28.86 4.55
N ASP A 220 3.75 -28.76 3.32
CA ASP A 220 4.44 -29.86 2.64
C ASP A 220 5.88 -29.94 3.18
N PRO A 221 6.34 -31.09 3.71
CA PRO A 221 7.72 -31.25 4.20
C PRO A 221 8.78 -30.95 3.14
N GLY A 222 8.47 -31.15 1.85
CA GLY A 222 9.34 -30.82 0.73
C GLY A 222 9.27 -29.35 0.28
N GLY A 223 8.32 -28.59 0.84
CA GLY A 223 8.11 -27.17 0.58
C GLY A 223 7.77 -26.87 -0.89
N LEU A 224 8.25 -25.72 -1.37
CA LEU A 224 8.05 -25.31 -2.76
C LEU A 224 8.84 -26.15 -3.77
N ASN A 225 9.97 -26.71 -3.36
CA ASN A 225 10.89 -27.43 -4.26
C ASN A 225 10.28 -28.74 -4.80
N THR A 226 9.33 -29.32 -4.09
CA THR A 226 8.60 -30.53 -4.51
C THR A 226 7.35 -30.24 -5.33
N THR A 227 7.04 -28.97 -5.59
CA THR A 227 5.85 -28.60 -6.38
C THR A 227 6.08 -28.88 -7.87
N ALA A 228 5.43 -29.90 -8.40
CA ALA A 228 5.51 -30.27 -9.80
C ALA A 228 4.69 -29.33 -10.71
N GLN A 229 4.97 -29.39 -12.01
CA GLN A 229 4.26 -28.60 -13.01
C GLN A 229 2.75 -28.93 -12.99
N GLY A 230 1.92 -27.89 -12.88
CA GLY A 230 0.47 -28.01 -12.83
C GLY A 230 -0.13 -28.18 -11.43
N GLU A 231 0.66 -28.47 -10.39
CA GLU A 231 0.13 -28.75 -9.05
C GLU A 231 -0.46 -27.51 -8.32
N LEU A 232 -0.16 -26.30 -8.79
CA LEU A 232 -0.78 -25.06 -8.29
C LEU A 232 -1.99 -24.61 -9.12
N ALA A 233 -2.26 -25.28 -10.25
CA ALA A 233 -3.34 -24.94 -11.16
C ALA A 233 -4.69 -25.26 -10.51
N ILE A 234 -5.70 -24.45 -10.83
CA ILE A 234 -7.08 -24.74 -10.45
C ILE A 234 -7.70 -25.55 -11.58
N PRO A 235 -8.25 -26.75 -11.31
CA PRO A 235 -9.01 -27.50 -12.32
C PRO A 235 -10.16 -26.65 -12.85
N CYS A 236 -10.25 -26.51 -14.17
CA CYS A 236 -11.38 -25.84 -14.79
C CYS A 236 -12.64 -26.68 -14.57
N ARG A 237 -13.64 -26.12 -13.90
CA ARG A 237 -14.90 -26.84 -13.60
C ARG A 237 -15.74 -27.13 -14.84
N SER A 238 -15.53 -26.37 -15.92
CA SER A 238 -16.21 -26.58 -17.21
C SER A 238 -15.51 -27.62 -18.08
N CYS A 239 -14.24 -27.94 -17.82
CA CYS A 239 -13.56 -29.01 -18.55
C CYS A 239 -14.19 -30.37 -18.18
N PRO A 240 -14.26 -31.31 -19.13
CA PRO A 240 -14.75 -32.66 -18.86
C PRO A 240 -13.75 -33.43 -17.99
N HIS A 241 -14.22 -33.93 -16.85
CA HIS A 241 -13.48 -34.71 -15.88
C HIS A 241 -14.22 -36.05 -15.66
N PRO A 242 -13.65 -37.18 -16.13
CA PRO A 242 -14.21 -38.50 -15.88
C PRO A 242 -14.48 -38.72 -14.39
N HIS A 243 -15.63 -39.31 -14.07
CA HIS A 243 -16.09 -39.59 -12.70
C HIS A 243 -16.34 -38.37 -11.79
N ILE A 244 -16.21 -37.13 -12.30
CA ILE A 244 -16.51 -35.91 -11.54
C ILE A 244 -17.72 -35.18 -12.12
N ASN A 245 -17.67 -34.82 -13.40
CA ASN A 245 -18.73 -34.04 -14.07
C ASN A 245 -19.15 -34.61 -15.43
N LEU A 246 -18.67 -35.80 -15.79
CA LEU A 246 -19.15 -36.55 -16.95
C LEU A 246 -20.14 -37.63 -16.53
N PRO A 247 -21.23 -37.86 -17.30
CA PRO A 247 -22.14 -38.96 -17.05
C PRO A 247 -21.44 -40.32 -17.24
N GLN A 248 -21.95 -41.36 -16.60
CA GLN A 248 -21.44 -42.71 -16.81
C GLN A 248 -21.69 -43.16 -18.27
N GLY A 249 -20.68 -43.75 -18.92
CA GLY A 249 -20.77 -44.13 -20.34
C GLY A 249 -20.65 -42.94 -21.31
N TRP A 250 -20.08 -41.81 -20.86
CA TRP A 250 -19.80 -40.67 -21.74
C TRP A 250 -18.88 -41.04 -22.91
N GLU A 251 -18.06 -42.07 -22.75
CA GLU A 251 -17.17 -42.60 -23.79
C GLU A 251 -17.96 -43.17 -24.99
N ASP A 252 -19.17 -43.67 -24.74
CA ASP A 252 -20.04 -44.29 -25.76
C ASP A 252 -21.02 -43.27 -26.40
N ALA A 253 -20.91 -41.99 -26.04
CA ALA A 253 -21.79 -40.95 -26.55
C ALA A 253 -21.61 -40.76 -28.07
N PRO A 254 -22.70 -40.75 -28.86
CA PRO A 254 -22.60 -40.59 -30.31
C PRO A 254 -22.08 -39.20 -30.67
N SER A 255 -21.25 -39.11 -31.71
CA SER A 255 -20.44 -37.94 -32.11
C SER A 255 -21.23 -36.65 -32.42
N ASN A 256 -22.55 -36.74 -32.45
CA ASN A 256 -23.50 -35.72 -32.86
C ASN A 256 -24.34 -35.15 -31.70
N THR A 257 -23.95 -35.41 -30.45
CA THR A 257 -24.59 -34.81 -29.27
C THR A 257 -23.77 -33.58 -28.84
N GLN A 258 -24.18 -32.39 -29.29
CA GLN A 258 -23.66 -31.10 -28.79
C GLN A 258 -24.49 -30.62 -27.60
#